data_AF-A0A179SHU7-F1
#
_entry.id   AF-A0A179SHU7-F1
#
_cell.length_a   1.000
_cell.length_b   1.000
_cell.length_c   1.000
_cell.angle_alpha   90.00
_cell.angle_beta   90.00
_cell.angle_gamma   90.00
#
_symmetry.space_group_name_H-M   'P 1'
#
loop_
_entity.id
_entity.type
_entity.pdbx_description
1 polymer ?
#
loop_
_entity_poly.entity_id
_entity_poly.type
_entity_poly.pdbx_seq_one_letter_code
_entity_poly.pdbx_strand_id
1 'polypeptide(L)'
;MLIARLLLAALAYVLVTAVLFGNPLQPIAFATFWSDRLGVPHWRVIALLCVAASALIFARPLKNTVTALLRPLVFVILAVLLPTAVVGHHTDGIRHRAVLAFGADEVEEQSFFTSIREAPSEFQFFLHTVALKGCTPYAWSYRKMAFFVVPPNVGANVLPQHWITRCGIVRI
;
A
#
# COMPACT_ATOMS: atom_id res chain seq x y z
N MET A 1 -25.76 21.52 14.17
CA MET A 1 -24.69 20.58 14.62
C MET A 1 -24.38 19.45 13.63
N LEU A 2 -25.35 18.92 12.86
CA LEU A 2 -25.09 17.85 11.88
C LEU A 2 -24.07 18.27 10.80
N ILE A 3 -24.24 19.47 10.22
CA ILE A 3 -23.33 20.01 9.19
C ILE A 3 -21.89 20.03 9.69
N ALA A 4 -21.63 20.52 10.90
CA ALA A 4 -20.29 20.55 11.49
C ALA A 4 -19.67 19.15 11.63
N ARG A 5 -20.46 18.12 11.98
CA ARG A 5 -19.98 16.73 12.05
C ARG A 5 -19.56 16.19 10.69
N LEU A 6 -20.36 16.47 9.67
CA LEU A 6 -20.09 16.02 8.30
C LEU A 6 -18.86 16.73 7.72
N LEU A 7 -18.71 18.03 7.97
CA LEU A 7 -17.53 18.80 7.54
C LEU A 7 -16.25 18.29 8.21
N LEU A 8 -16.27 18.02 9.52
CA LEU A 8 -15.12 17.44 10.23
C LEU A 8 -14.76 16.05 9.72
N ALA A 9 -15.76 15.21 9.45
CA ALA A 9 -15.54 13.87 8.89
C ALA A 9 -14.98 13.93 7.46
N ALA A 10 -15.51 14.80 6.61
CA ALA A 10 -15.01 15.00 5.25
C ALA A 10 -13.58 15.55 5.24
N LEU A 11 -13.28 16.52 6.10
CA LEU A 11 -11.92 17.06 6.25
C LEU A 11 -10.96 15.97 6.73
N ALA A 12 -11.36 15.17 7.72
CA ALA A 12 -10.55 14.05 8.20
C ALA A 12 -10.29 13.02 7.10
N TYR A 13 -11.30 12.69 6.30
CA TYR A 13 -11.14 11.81 5.15
C TYR A 13 -10.09 12.35 4.18
N VAL A 14 -10.25 13.60 3.72
CA VAL A 14 -9.33 14.23 2.77
C VAL A 14 -7.91 14.27 3.30
N LEU A 15 -7.73 14.69 4.56
CA LEU A 15 -6.40 14.79 5.17
C LEU A 15 -5.73 13.41 5.31
N VAL A 16 -6.41 12.43 5.89
CA VAL A 16 -5.82 11.10 6.11
C VAL A 16 -5.50 10.42 4.79
N THR A 17 -6.40 10.52 3.81
CA THR A 17 -6.19 9.87 2.52
C THR A 17 -5.11 10.55 1.68
N ALA A 18 -5.02 11.89 1.72
CA ALA A 18 -3.92 12.61 1.10
C ALA A 18 -2.56 12.25 1.72
N VAL A 19 -2.49 12.11 3.05
CA VAL A 19 -1.25 11.73 3.74
C VAL A 19 -0.81 10.31 3.40
N LEU A 20 -1.74 9.35 3.38
CA LEU A 20 -1.42 7.93 3.17
C LEU A 20 -1.24 7.54 1.71
N PHE A 21 -2.11 8.04 0.83
CA PHE A 21 -2.15 7.63 -0.58
C PHE A 21 -1.56 8.69 -1.52
N GLY A 22 -1.52 9.97 -1.11
CA GLY A 22 -1.17 11.10 -1.97
C GLY A 22 -2.39 11.72 -2.66
N ASN A 23 -3.46 10.95 -2.88
CA ASN A 23 -4.71 11.44 -3.46
C ASN A 23 -5.95 10.86 -2.74
N PRO A 24 -6.92 11.69 -2.33
CA PRO A 24 -8.17 11.22 -1.70
C PRO A 24 -9.05 10.27 -2.53
N LEU A 25 -8.85 10.20 -3.85
CA LEU A 25 -9.60 9.30 -4.74
C LEU A 25 -8.97 7.90 -4.85
N GLN A 26 -7.66 7.75 -4.61
CA GLN A 26 -6.97 6.45 -4.67
C GLN A 26 -7.58 5.36 -3.79
N PRO A 27 -7.91 5.59 -2.50
CA PRO A 27 -8.47 4.52 -1.67
C PRO A 27 -9.83 4.03 -2.20
N ILE A 28 -10.65 4.92 -2.76
CA ILE A 28 -11.91 4.57 -3.42
C ILE A 28 -11.61 3.74 -4.67
N ALA A 29 -10.63 4.17 -5.49
CA ALA A 29 -10.21 3.45 -6.68
C ALA A 29 -9.75 2.02 -6.36
N PHE A 30 -8.86 1.85 -5.37
CA PHE A 30 -8.41 0.55 -4.90
C PHE A 30 -9.56 -0.32 -4.39
N ALA A 31 -10.52 0.26 -3.67
CA ALA A 31 -11.68 -0.48 -3.17
C ALA A 31 -12.67 -0.92 -4.27
N THR A 32 -12.66 -0.26 -5.44
CA THR A 32 -13.67 -0.45 -6.49
C THR A 32 -13.08 -0.98 -7.80
N PHE A 33 -12.52 -0.12 -8.64
CA PHE A 33 -12.12 -0.43 -10.01
C PHE A 33 -10.63 -0.80 -10.20
N TRP A 34 -9.77 -0.53 -9.21
CA TRP A 34 -8.37 -1.01 -9.14
C TRP A 34 -8.20 -2.17 -8.17
N SER A 35 -9.30 -2.83 -7.88
CA SER A 35 -9.38 -3.83 -6.84
C SER A 35 -8.69 -5.14 -7.22
N ASP A 36 -8.30 -5.29 -8.48
CA ASP A 36 -7.47 -6.36 -9.05
C ASP A 36 -5.97 -6.03 -9.06
N ARG A 37 -5.56 -4.83 -8.64
CA ARG A 37 -4.13 -4.42 -8.58
C ARG A 37 -3.37 -5.02 -7.40
N LEU A 38 -4.08 -5.55 -6.41
CA LEU A 38 -3.52 -6.26 -5.27
C LEU A 38 -3.95 -7.74 -5.32
N GLY A 39 -2.97 -8.63 -5.48
CA GLY A 39 -3.18 -10.08 -5.60
C GLY A 39 -3.30 -10.83 -4.28
N VAL A 40 -3.37 -10.12 -3.15
CA VAL A 40 -3.50 -10.73 -1.82
C VAL A 40 -4.87 -11.41 -1.68
N PRO A 41 -4.95 -12.71 -1.35
CA PRO A 41 -6.23 -13.38 -1.18
C PRO A 41 -7.10 -12.71 -0.10
N HIS A 42 -8.40 -12.54 -0.38
CA HIS A 42 -9.40 -12.04 0.58
C HIS A 42 -9.12 -10.65 1.19
N TRP A 43 -8.20 -9.85 0.63
CA TRP A 43 -7.81 -8.55 1.19
C TRP A 43 -9.00 -7.60 1.38
N ARG A 44 -10.00 -7.66 0.48
CA ARG A 44 -11.22 -6.84 0.56
C ARG A 44 -12.09 -7.22 1.76
N VAL A 45 -12.17 -8.51 2.08
CA VAL A 45 -12.91 -9.00 3.24
C VAL A 45 -12.22 -8.53 4.51
N ILE A 46 -10.89 -8.63 4.57
CA ILE A 46 -10.09 -8.10 5.69
C ILE A 46 -10.34 -6.59 5.85
N ALA A 47 -10.29 -5.83 4.76
CA ALA A 47 -10.54 -4.39 4.79
C ALA A 47 -11.96 -4.07 5.26
N LEU A 48 -12.97 -4.79 4.77
CA LEU A 48 -14.37 -4.63 5.18
C LEU A 48 -14.54 -4.92 6.68
N LEU A 49 -13.92 -5.97 7.20
CA LEU A 49 -13.93 -6.28 8.63
C LEU A 49 -13.26 -5.17 9.46
N CYS A 50 -12.19 -4.56 8.95
CA CYS A 50 -11.57 -3.41 9.59
C CYS A 50 -12.52 -2.20 9.63
N VAL A 51 -13.21 -1.89 8.53
CA VAL A 51 -14.21 -0.82 8.50
C VAL A 51 -15.37 -1.10 9.45
N ALA A 52 -15.84 -2.35 9.50
CA ALA A 52 -16.87 -2.78 10.45
C ALA A 52 -16.40 -2.65 11.91
N ALA A 53 -15.15 -3.01 12.20
CA ALA A 53 -14.55 -2.83 13.52
C ALA A 53 -14.43 -1.34 13.89
N SER A 54 -14.12 -0.46 12.94
CA SER A 54 -14.11 1.00 13.16
C SER A 54 -15.48 1.55 13.57
N ALA A 55 -16.58 0.90 13.16
CA ALA A 55 -17.93 1.27 13.57
C ALA A 55 -18.22 0.98 15.05
N LEU A 56 -17.37 0.21 15.76
CA LEU A 56 -17.49 -0.01 17.20
C LEU A 56 -17.41 1.30 18.01
N ILE A 57 -16.87 2.38 17.43
CA ILE A 57 -16.89 3.72 18.04
C ILE A 57 -18.31 4.24 18.34
N PHE A 58 -19.33 3.66 17.71
CA PHE A 58 -20.74 3.95 17.97
C PHE A 58 -21.38 3.05 19.04
N ALA A 59 -20.69 2.00 19.50
CA ALA A 59 -21.16 1.09 20.53
C ALA A 59 -21.14 1.75 21.93
N ARG A 60 -22.02 1.28 22.83
CA ARG A 60 -22.22 1.83 24.18
C ARG A 60 -20.94 2.07 24.99
N PRO A 61 -19.95 1.15 25.08
CA PRO A 61 -18.77 1.40 25.92
C PRO A 61 -17.93 2.59 25.42
N LEU A 62 -17.85 2.80 24.11
CA LEU A 62 -17.04 3.86 23.50
C LEU A 62 -17.83 5.16 23.28
N LYS A 63 -19.17 5.08 23.27
CA LYS A 63 -20.08 6.23 23.14
C LYS A 63 -19.87 7.27 24.25
N ASN A 64 -19.46 6.83 25.44
CA ASN A 64 -19.22 7.68 26.60
C ASN A 64 -17.81 8.30 26.60
N THR A 65 -16.86 7.71 25.86
CA THR A 65 -15.48 8.20 25.74
C THR A 65 -15.35 9.27 24.66
N VAL A 66 -16.03 9.11 23.53
CA VAL A 66 -15.96 10.05 22.40
C VAL A 66 -17.24 10.86 22.27
N THR A 67 -17.08 12.19 22.29
CA THR A 67 -18.20 13.12 22.16
C THR A 67 -18.96 12.90 20.85
N ALA A 68 -20.27 13.18 20.87
CA ALA A 68 -21.11 13.00 19.69
C ALA A 68 -20.68 13.86 18.48
N LEU A 69 -19.93 14.95 18.71
CA LEU A 69 -19.38 15.80 17.67
C LEU A 69 -18.20 15.14 16.94
N LEU A 70 -17.29 14.50 17.68
CA LEU A 70 -16.05 13.92 17.14
C LEU A 70 -16.23 12.50 16.61
N ARG A 71 -17.29 11.81 17.00
CA ARG A 71 -17.48 10.39 16.67
C ARG A 71 -17.43 10.07 15.16
N PRO A 72 -18.07 10.84 14.26
CA PRO A 72 -17.95 10.59 12.82
C PRO A 72 -16.54 10.82 12.28
N LEU A 73 -15.81 11.80 12.82
CA LEU A 73 -14.41 12.06 12.50
C LEU A 73 -13.54 10.87 12.90
N VAL A 74 -13.69 10.37 14.14
CA VAL A 74 -12.92 9.22 14.63
C VAL A 74 -13.23 7.97 13.81
N PHE A 75 -14.50 7.74 13.48
CA PHE A 75 -14.90 6.66 12.59
C PHE A 75 -14.18 6.72 11.25
N VAL A 76 -14.18 7.88 10.57
CA VAL A 76 -13.52 8.04 9.27
C VAL A 76 -12.02 7.78 9.36
N ILE A 77 -11.36 8.34 10.37
CA ILE A 77 -9.92 8.14 10.59
C ILE A 77 -9.61 6.64 10.74
N LEU A 78 -10.36 5.93 11.59
CA LEU A 78 -10.18 4.49 11.81
C LEU A 78 -10.55 3.67 10.58
N ALA A 79 -11.63 4.02 9.88
CA ALA A 79 -12.09 3.34 8.68
C ALA A 79 -11.12 3.46 7.50
N VAL A 80 -10.19 4.42 7.53
CA VAL A 80 -9.10 4.51 6.56
C VAL A 80 -7.83 3.87 7.13
N LEU A 81 -7.42 4.21 8.36
CA LEU A 81 -6.15 3.74 8.92
C LEU A 81 -6.11 2.24 9.16
N LEU A 82 -7.16 1.68 9.76
CA LEU A 82 -7.17 0.27 10.17
C LEU A 82 -7.07 -0.69 8.97
N PRO A 83 -7.90 -0.59 7.91
CA PRO A 83 -7.74 -1.45 6.74
C PRO A 83 -6.39 -1.24 6.05
N THR A 84 -5.92 0.00 5.89
CA THR A 84 -4.62 0.29 5.27
C THR A 84 -3.47 -0.32 6.05
N ALA A 85 -3.47 -0.22 7.37
CA ALA A 85 -2.44 -0.78 8.23
C ALA A 85 -2.44 -2.31 8.21
N VAL A 86 -3.61 -2.93 8.39
CA VAL A 86 -3.74 -4.41 8.46
C VAL A 86 -3.43 -5.04 7.10
N VAL A 87 -4.03 -4.54 6.02
CA VAL A 87 -3.77 -5.06 4.67
C VAL A 87 -2.32 -4.78 4.27
N GLY A 88 -1.79 -3.60 4.58
CA GLY A 88 -0.41 -3.25 4.25
C GLY A 88 0.60 -4.15 4.94
N HIS A 89 0.48 -4.33 6.27
CA HIS A 89 1.35 -5.22 7.03
C HIS A 89 1.24 -6.68 6.56
N HIS A 90 0.03 -7.15 6.27
CA HIS A 90 -0.18 -8.51 5.75
C HIS A 90 0.50 -8.69 4.38
N THR A 91 0.38 -7.69 3.51
CA THR A 91 1.00 -7.70 2.17
C THR A 91 2.53 -7.70 2.27
N ASP A 92 3.10 -6.86 3.13
CA ASP A 92 4.54 -6.82 3.40
C ASP A 92 5.05 -8.15 3.96
N GLY A 93 4.28 -8.81 4.84
CA GLY A 93 4.64 -10.13 5.36
C GLY A 93 4.63 -11.24 4.28
N ILE A 94 3.76 -11.15 3.27
CA ILE A 94 3.79 -12.08 2.13
C ILE A 94 5.03 -11.80 1.26
N ARG A 95 5.26 -10.53 0.94
CA ARG A 95 6.40 -10.09 0.12
C ARG A 95 7.73 -10.50 0.77
N HIS A 96 7.92 -10.22 2.06
CA HIS A 96 9.14 -10.55 2.79
C HIS A 96 9.40 -12.06 2.82
N ARG A 97 8.38 -12.89 3.03
CA ARG A 97 8.53 -14.36 2.94
C ARG A 97 8.93 -14.81 1.52
N ALA A 98 8.38 -14.16 0.49
CA ALA A 98 8.78 -14.44 -0.88
C ALA A 98 10.23 -14.03 -1.15
N VAL A 99 10.70 -12.91 -0.61
CA VAL A 99 12.12 -12.51 -0.67
C VAL A 99 13.02 -13.58 -0.08
N LEU A 100 12.73 -14.01 1.15
CA LEU A 100 13.52 -15.04 1.84
C LEU A 100 13.55 -16.36 1.07
N ALA A 101 12.41 -16.77 0.51
CA ALA A 101 12.30 -17.99 -0.29
C ALA A 101 12.96 -17.88 -1.67
N PHE A 102 13.05 -16.67 -2.23
CA PHE A 102 13.61 -16.45 -3.56
C PHE A 102 15.12 -16.71 -3.60
N GLY A 103 15.82 -16.49 -2.48
CA GLY A 103 17.27 -16.73 -2.36
C GLY A 103 18.05 -15.90 -3.37
N ALA A 104 17.82 -14.58 -3.37
CA ALA A 104 18.59 -13.63 -4.16
C ALA A 104 19.94 -13.34 -3.52
N ASP A 105 20.90 -12.94 -4.37
CA ASP A 105 22.23 -12.51 -3.96
C ASP A 105 22.16 -11.16 -3.24
N GLU A 106 21.31 -10.26 -3.75
CA GLU A 106 21.01 -8.97 -3.12
C GLU A 106 19.55 -8.58 -3.30
N VAL A 107 19.03 -7.80 -2.35
CA VAL A 107 17.64 -7.35 -2.35
C VAL A 107 17.58 -5.92 -1.82
N GLU A 108 16.78 -5.07 -2.47
CA GLU A 108 16.31 -3.83 -1.87
C GLU A 108 14.79 -3.89 -1.68
N GLU A 109 14.35 -3.73 -0.44
CA GLU A 109 12.93 -3.77 -0.05
C GLU A 109 12.43 -2.37 0.28
N GLN A 110 11.31 -1.97 -0.31
CA GLN A 110 10.53 -0.81 0.13
C GLN A 110 9.27 -1.29 0.85
N SER A 111 8.81 -0.50 1.82
CA SER A 111 7.56 -0.81 2.53
C SER A 111 6.35 -0.69 1.59
N PHE A 112 5.28 -1.42 1.91
CA PHE A 112 4.01 -1.26 1.23
C PHE A 112 3.46 0.16 1.37
N PHE A 113 3.67 0.84 2.50
CA PHE A 113 3.18 2.20 2.72
C PHE A 113 3.88 3.23 1.81
N THR A 114 5.18 3.09 1.57
CA THR A 114 5.88 3.87 0.55
C THR A 114 5.30 3.57 -0.83
N SER A 115 5.02 2.30 -1.09
CA SER A 115 4.50 1.81 -2.36
C SER A 115 3.11 2.34 -2.71
N ILE A 116 2.18 2.43 -1.75
CA ILE A 116 0.82 2.94 -2.01
C ILE A 116 0.79 4.43 -2.34
N ARG A 117 1.75 5.19 -1.80
CA ARG A 117 1.85 6.63 -2.02
C ARG A 117 2.41 6.96 -3.41
N GLU A 118 3.33 6.13 -3.89
CA GLU A 118 3.97 6.28 -5.20
C GLU A 118 3.13 5.67 -6.35
N ALA A 119 2.03 4.98 -6.07
CA ALA A 119 1.18 4.31 -7.07
C ALA A 119 -0.20 4.99 -7.24
N PRO A 120 -0.54 5.65 -8.36
CA PRO A 120 0.13 5.68 -9.66
C PRO A 120 0.76 7.05 -9.92
N SER A 121 2.05 7.22 -9.65
CA SER A 121 2.78 8.29 -10.32
C SER A 121 3.00 7.88 -11.77
N GLU A 122 2.92 8.84 -12.70
CA GLU A 122 2.99 8.62 -14.15
C GLU A 122 4.33 8.02 -14.63
N PHE A 123 5.26 7.80 -13.72
CA PHE A 123 6.56 7.20 -13.96
C PHE A 123 6.74 5.94 -13.10
N GLN A 124 6.63 4.77 -13.72
CA GLN A 124 6.84 3.44 -13.09
C GLN A 124 8.31 3.15 -12.71
N PHE A 125 9.11 4.18 -12.41
CA PHE A 125 10.51 4.03 -12.01
C PHE A 125 10.67 3.62 -10.55
N PHE A 126 9.59 3.63 -9.76
CA PHE A 126 9.62 3.18 -8.37
C PHE A 126 9.42 1.67 -8.28
N LEU A 127 10.53 0.94 -8.13
CA LEU A 127 10.48 -0.50 -7.87
C LEU A 127 10.28 -0.76 -6.38
N HIS A 128 9.11 -1.27 -6.02
CA HIS A 128 8.72 -1.53 -4.63
C HIS A 128 9.61 -2.55 -3.91
N THR A 129 10.12 -3.54 -4.64
CA THR A 129 11.14 -4.46 -4.15
C THR A 129 11.86 -5.00 -5.37
N VAL A 130 13.18 -4.99 -5.31
CA VAL A 130 14.03 -5.55 -6.35
C VAL A 130 14.95 -6.60 -5.75
N ALA A 131 15.24 -7.61 -6.53
CA ALA A 131 16.11 -8.70 -6.15
C ALA A 131 17.06 -9.01 -7.31
N LEU A 132 18.33 -9.27 -7.01
CA LEU A 132 19.33 -9.69 -7.97
C LEU A 132 19.67 -11.15 -7.71
N LYS A 133 19.57 -12.00 -8.74
CA LYS A 133 19.92 -13.42 -8.64
C LYS A 133 20.69 -13.86 -9.87
N GLY A 134 21.92 -14.31 -9.71
CA GLY A 134 22.80 -14.69 -10.82
C GLY A 134 22.94 -13.58 -11.86
N CYS A 135 23.14 -12.34 -11.41
CA CYS A 135 23.15 -11.12 -12.24
C CYS A 135 21.90 -10.86 -13.09
N THR A 136 20.79 -11.56 -12.82
CA THR A 136 19.49 -11.27 -13.42
C THR A 136 18.65 -10.45 -12.44
N PRO A 137 18.21 -9.23 -12.80
CA PRO A 137 17.37 -8.41 -11.94
C PRO A 137 15.91 -8.86 -12.00
N TYR A 138 15.26 -8.87 -10.84
CA TYR A 138 13.85 -9.18 -10.65
C TYR A 138 13.18 -8.05 -9.88
N ALA A 139 11.90 -7.82 -10.17
CA ALA A 139 11.06 -6.88 -9.44
C ALA A 139 9.82 -7.60 -8.88
N TRP A 140 9.32 -7.10 -7.76
CA TRP A 140 8.11 -7.62 -7.14
C TRP A 140 6.84 -7.04 -7.76
N SER A 141 5.88 -7.90 -8.09
CA SER A 141 4.54 -7.49 -8.51
C SER A 141 3.53 -7.70 -7.39
N TYR A 142 2.97 -6.63 -6.83
CA TYR A 142 1.84 -6.73 -5.88
C TYR A 142 0.57 -7.29 -6.52
N ARG A 143 0.43 -7.20 -7.85
CA ARG A 143 -0.69 -7.78 -8.58
C ARG A 143 -0.61 -9.30 -8.67
N LYS A 144 0.57 -9.82 -8.99
CA LYS A 144 0.80 -11.27 -9.13
C LYS A 144 1.30 -11.94 -7.85
N MET A 145 1.67 -11.14 -6.84
CA MET A 145 2.34 -11.58 -5.63
C MET A 145 3.56 -12.47 -5.93
N ALA A 146 4.36 -12.06 -6.92
CA ALA A 146 5.49 -12.82 -7.43
C ALA A 146 6.57 -11.90 -8.02
N PHE A 147 7.79 -12.41 -8.05
CA PHE A 147 8.90 -11.81 -8.77
C PHE A 147 8.76 -12.01 -10.29
N PHE A 148 9.15 -11.01 -11.06
CA PHE A 148 9.28 -11.09 -12.51
C PHE A 148 10.62 -10.51 -12.95
N VAL A 149 11.17 -11.01 -14.06
CA VAL A 149 12.44 -10.52 -14.62
C VAL A 149 12.26 -9.08 -15.09
N VAL A 150 13.17 -8.20 -14.68
CA VAL A 150 13.21 -6.81 -15.16
C VAL A 150 13.93 -6.78 -16.50
N PRO A 151 13.26 -6.32 -17.58
CA PRO A 151 13.91 -6.18 -18.87
C PRO A 151 15.14 -5.24 -18.80
N PRO A 152 16.25 -5.52 -19.50
CA PRO A 152 17.49 -4.73 -19.40
C PRO A 152 17.31 -3.24 -19.69
N ASN A 153 16.47 -2.88 -20.65
CA ASN A 153 16.13 -1.51 -21.03
C ASN A 153 15.41 -0.73 -19.91
N VAL A 154 14.64 -1.42 -19.06
CA VAL A 154 14.02 -0.83 -17.86
C VAL A 154 15.03 -0.80 -16.73
N GLY A 155 15.71 -1.92 -16.49
CA GLY A 155 16.65 -2.12 -15.38
C GLY A 155 17.74 -1.06 -15.30
N ALA A 156 18.29 -0.64 -16.44
CA ALA A 156 19.33 0.39 -16.50
C ALA A 156 18.94 1.77 -15.92
N ASN A 157 17.64 2.05 -15.71
CA ASN A 157 17.16 3.34 -15.21
C ASN A 157 16.66 3.31 -13.76
N VAL A 158 16.45 2.12 -13.20
CA VAL A 158 15.69 1.91 -11.96
C VAL A 158 16.41 1.03 -10.95
N LEU A 159 17.45 0.32 -11.37
CA LEU A 159 18.24 -0.53 -10.49
C LEU A 159 19.36 0.28 -9.83
N PRO A 160 19.82 -0.16 -8.64
CA PRO A 160 20.97 0.44 -7.98
C PRO A 160 22.21 0.45 -8.87
N GLN A 161 22.95 1.56 -8.85
CA GLN A 161 24.12 1.75 -9.73
C GLN A 161 25.18 0.67 -9.54
N HIS A 162 25.38 0.16 -8.32
CA HIS A 162 26.35 -0.89 -8.05
C HIS A 162 25.95 -2.23 -8.68
N TRP A 163 24.66 -2.55 -8.80
CA TRP A 163 24.18 -3.73 -9.53
C TRP A 163 24.41 -3.59 -11.02
N ILE A 164 24.08 -2.41 -11.57
CA ILE A 164 24.26 -2.10 -12.99
C ILE A 164 25.73 -2.28 -13.40
N THR A 165 26.66 -1.69 -12.64
CA THR A 165 28.10 -1.77 -12.93
C THR A 165 28.64 -3.18 -12.74
N ARG A 166 28.25 -3.89 -11.65
CA ARG A 166 28.76 -5.24 -11.38
C ARG A 166 28.31 -6.27 -12.41
N CYS A 167 27.05 -6.19 -12.85
CA CYS A 167 26.45 -7.18 -13.74
C CYS A 167 26.39 -6.76 -15.21
N GLY A 168 26.94 -5.59 -15.56
CA GLY A 168 26.97 -5.11 -16.94
C GLY A 168 25.59 -4.87 -17.55
N ILE A 169 24.62 -4.40 -16.76
CA ILE A 169 23.24 -4.21 -17.20
C ILE A 169 23.16 -2.97 -18.09
N VAL A 170 23.11 -3.16 -19.40
CA VAL A 170 23.06 -2.08 -20.40
C VAL A 170 21.70 -2.00 -21.09
N ARG A 171 21.36 -0.80 -21.58
CA ARG A 171 20.25 -0.64 -22.52
C ARG A 171 20.64 -1.37 -23.81
N ILE A 172 19.85 -2.37 -24.20
CA ILE A 172 19.94 -3.03 -25.51
C ILE A 172 19.17 -2.19 -26.52
#